data_AF-A0A4V1VKX3-F1
#
_entry.id   AF-A0A4V1VKX3-F1
#
_cell.length_a   1.000
_cell.length_b   1.000
_cell.length_c   1.000
_cell.angle_alpha   90.00
_cell.angle_beta   90.00
_cell.angle_gamma   90.00
#
_symmetry.space_group_name_H-M   'P 1'
#
loop_
_entity.id
_entity.type
_entity.pdbx_description
1 polymer ?
#
loop_
_entity_poly.entity_id
_entity_poly.type
_entity_poly.pdbx_seq_one_letter_code
_entity_poly.pdbx_strand_id
1 'polypeptide(L)'
;MSHAIETRVTRLLGIRYPIVQGGLARVAFADLAAAVSNAGGLGQISTAGQPGGLDGPEALRAEIRRCRALTDKPFAVNFPIGRQDIWPGLEAALEEGVRVIALT
;
A
#
# COMPACT_ATOMS: atom_id res chain seq x y z
N MET A 1 19.56 21.06 -3.05
CA MET A 1 18.17 21.20 -3.53
C MET A 1 17.79 19.89 -4.21
N SER A 2 16.77 19.16 -3.76
CA SER A 2 16.35 17.94 -4.46
C SER A 2 15.47 18.32 -5.66
N HIS A 3 15.93 18.06 -6.87
CA HIS A 3 15.12 18.21 -8.08
C HIS A 3 14.09 17.07 -8.14
N ALA A 4 12.90 17.29 -7.59
CA ALA A 4 11.79 16.35 -7.77
C ALA A 4 11.36 16.36 -9.25
N ILE A 5 11.26 15.18 -9.86
CA ILE A 5 10.86 15.03 -11.27
C ILE A 5 9.34 14.93 -11.30
N GLU A 6 8.68 15.90 -11.93
CA GLU A 6 7.25 15.88 -12.11
C GLU A 6 6.86 15.00 -13.31
N THR A 7 6.00 14.02 -13.08
CA THR A 7 5.50 13.08 -14.08
C THR A 7 3.98 12.94 -13.98
N ARG A 8 3.35 12.23 -14.92
CA ARG A 8 1.93 11.88 -14.81
C ARG A 8 1.63 11.08 -13.53
N VAL A 9 2.57 10.24 -13.09
CA VAL A 9 2.43 9.40 -11.89
C VAL A 9 2.47 10.23 -10.61
N THR A 10 3.42 11.16 -10.49
CA THR A 10 3.53 12.03 -9.30
C THR A 10 2.29 12.91 -9.11
N ARG A 11 1.74 13.45 -10.22
CA ARG A 11 0.49 14.22 -10.19
C ARG A 11 -0.72 13.37 -9.81
N LEU A 12 -0.88 12.21 -10.43
CA LEU A 12 -2.03 11.35 -10.22
C LEU A 12 -2.09 10.80 -8.78
N LEU A 13 -0.94 10.40 -8.24
CA LEU A 13 -0.86 9.72 -6.95
C LEU A 13 -0.54 10.66 -5.79
N GLY A 14 -0.20 11.93 -6.06
CA GLY A 14 0.14 12.92 -5.03
C GLY A 14 1.46 12.62 -4.30
N ILE A 15 2.44 12.06 -5.01
CA ILE A 15 3.75 11.65 -4.45
C ILE A 15 4.90 12.53 -4.99
N ARG A 16 5.99 12.65 -4.24
CA ARG A 16 7.14 13.52 -4.59
C ARG A 16 8.04 12.88 -5.65
N TYR A 17 8.30 11.59 -5.53
CA TYR A 17 9.18 10.85 -6.42
C TYR A 17 8.35 9.84 -7.23
N PRO A 18 8.62 9.66 -8.54
CA PRO A 18 7.93 8.68 -9.38
C PRO A 18 8.42 7.25 -9.09
N ILE A 19 8.41 6.87 -7.81
CA ILE A 19 8.93 5.61 -7.29
C ILE A 19 7.79 4.94 -6.51
N VAL A 20 7.48 3.71 -6.92
CA VAL A 20 6.49 2.85 -6.26
C VAL A 20 7.24 1.66 -5.69
N GLN A 21 7.11 1.41 -4.40
CA GLN A 21 7.66 0.20 -3.77
C GLN A 21 6.76 -0.98 -4.09
N GLY A 22 7.20 -1.93 -4.92
CA GLY A 22 6.38 -3.07 -5.33
C GLY A 22 5.91 -3.93 -4.15
N GLY A 23 4.75 -4.60 -4.27
CA GLY A 23 4.20 -5.45 -3.20
C GLY A 23 5.11 -6.64 -2.83
N LEU A 24 5.81 -6.54 -1.69
CA LEU A 24 6.73 -7.58 -1.22
C LEU A 24 6.04 -8.48 -0.20
N ALA A 25 5.88 -9.76 -0.55
CA ALA A 25 5.33 -10.76 0.34
C ALA A 25 6.12 -10.82 1.66
N ARG A 26 5.41 -10.89 2.80
CA ARG A 26 5.96 -11.02 4.16
C ARG A 26 6.81 -9.86 4.69
N VAL A 27 7.00 -8.78 3.92
CA VAL A 27 7.88 -7.67 4.31
C VAL A 27 7.19 -6.32 4.15
N ALA A 28 6.33 -6.17 3.15
CA ALA A 28 5.62 -4.91 2.88
C ALA A 28 4.38 -4.75 3.78
N PHE A 29 4.62 -4.53 5.07
CA PHE A 29 3.60 -4.17 6.07
C PHE A 29 3.59 -2.65 6.32
N ALA A 30 2.81 -2.19 7.31
CA ALA A 30 2.64 -0.77 7.61
C ALA A 30 3.94 0.01 7.79
N ASP A 31 4.97 -0.56 8.43
CA ASP A 31 6.25 0.13 8.65
C ASP A 31 6.96 0.46 7.34
N LEU A 32 7.07 -0.53 6.45
CA LEU A 32 7.75 -0.34 5.16
C LEU A 32 6.95 0.61 4.27
N ALA A 33 5.63 0.42 4.19
CA ALA A 33 4.75 1.29 3.41
C ALA A 33 4.84 2.74 3.90
N ALA A 34 4.71 2.98 5.21
CA ALA A 34 4.81 4.31 5.79
C ALA A 34 6.21 4.92 5.59
N ALA A 35 7.28 4.16 5.74
CA ALA A 35 8.64 4.65 5.52
C ALA A 35 8.85 5.13 4.07
N VAL A 36 8.39 4.36 3.07
CA VAL A 36 8.47 4.75 1.66
C VAL A 36 7.60 5.98 1.36
N SER A 37 6.38 6.02 1.88
CA SER A 37 5.47 7.16 1.72
C SER A 37 6.02 8.43 2.37
N ASN A 38 6.60 8.34 3.56
CA ASN A 38 7.28 9.44 4.25
C ASN A 38 8.54 9.93 3.49
N ALA A 39 9.26 9.01 2.85
CA ALA A 39 10.38 9.36 1.97
C ALA A 39 9.94 10.05 0.66
N GLY A 40 8.64 9.99 0.32
CA GLY A 40 8.05 10.69 -0.83
C GLY A 40 7.75 9.82 -2.05
N GLY A 41 7.92 8.49 -1.95
CA GLY A 41 7.41 7.54 -2.93
C GLY A 41 5.98 7.10 -2.62
N LEU A 42 5.49 6.08 -3.31
CA LEU A 42 4.27 5.37 -2.95
C LEU A 42 4.62 4.05 -2.26
N GLY A 43 4.46 3.99 -0.94
CA GLY A 43 4.53 2.74 -0.19
C GLY A 43 3.28 1.87 -0.39
N GLN A 44 3.45 0.56 -0.27
CA GLN A 44 2.37 -0.40 -0.48
C GLN A 44 2.31 -1.43 0.65
N ILE A 45 1.14 -1.62 1.24
CA ILE A 45 0.88 -2.79 2.11
C ILE A 45 0.57 -3.98 1.20
N SER A 46 1.30 -5.09 1.32
CA SER A 46 1.07 -6.30 0.54
C SER A 46 0.21 -7.29 1.31
N THR A 47 -0.78 -7.86 0.63
CA THR A 47 -1.61 -8.97 1.15
C THR A 47 -0.96 -10.34 0.91
N ALA A 48 0.25 -10.39 0.34
CA ALA A 48 0.94 -11.62 -0.04
C ALA A 48 1.75 -12.25 1.12
N GLY A 49 1.66 -13.58 1.28
CA GLY A 49 2.68 -14.40 1.96
C GLY A 49 2.57 -14.61 3.46
N GLN A 50 1.54 -14.10 4.13
CA GLN A 50 1.15 -14.54 5.48
C GLN A 50 0.47 -15.93 5.38
N PRO A 51 0.75 -16.91 6.27
CA PRO A 51 -0.16 -18.04 6.44
C PRO A 51 -1.54 -17.46 6.78
N GLY A 52 -2.55 -17.71 5.96
CA GLY A 52 -3.87 -17.10 6.14
C GLY A 52 -4.10 -15.73 5.48
N GLY A 53 -3.11 -15.14 4.77
CA GLY A 53 -3.29 -13.91 3.97
C GLY A 53 -3.85 -12.74 4.79
N LEU A 54 -3.00 -12.08 5.58
CA LEU A 54 -3.44 -11.13 6.62
C LEU A 54 -4.61 -11.71 7.46
N ASP A 55 -4.63 -13.01 7.79
CA ASP A 55 -5.68 -13.67 8.60
C ASP A 55 -7.16 -13.29 8.26
N GLY A 56 -7.42 -12.76 7.05
CA GLY A 56 -8.70 -12.18 6.63
C GLY A 56 -8.80 -10.64 6.63
N PRO A 57 -9.99 -10.10 6.33
CA PRO A 57 -10.20 -8.66 6.13
C PRO A 57 -9.80 -7.78 7.33
N GLU A 58 -9.95 -8.26 8.57
CA GLU A 58 -9.70 -7.46 9.78
C GLU A 58 -8.21 -7.17 10.01
N ALA A 59 -7.31 -8.13 9.74
CA ALA A 59 -5.89 -7.86 9.92
C ALA A 59 -5.38 -6.88 8.84
N LEU A 60 -5.97 -6.90 7.64
CA LEU A 60 -5.72 -5.85 6.65
C LEU A 60 -6.19 -4.47 7.14
N ARG A 61 -7.37 -4.36 7.76
CA ARG A 61 -7.81 -3.10 8.37
C ARG A 61 -6.84 -2.63 9.44
N ALA A 62 -6.40 -3.53 10.32
CA ALA A 62 -5.44 -3.21 11.36
C ALA A 62 -4.13 -2.66 10.77
N GLU A 63 -3.60 -3.28 9.71
CA GLU A 63 -2.41 -2.80 9.00
C GLU A 63 -2.63 -1.45 8.32
N ILE A 64 -3.79 -1.24 7.68
CA ILE A 64 -4.14 0.05 7.06
C ILE A 64 -4.19 1.17 8.11
N ARG A 65 -4.87 0.92 9.24
CA ARG A 65 -4.98 1.87 10.36
C ARG A 65 -3.61 2.16 10.98
N ARG A 66 -2.77 1.14 11.13
CA ARG A 66 -1.39 1.29 11.61
C ARG A 66 -0.55 2.13 10.65
N CYS A 67 -0.64 1.90 9.34
CA CYS A 67 0.05 2.71 8.34
C CYS A 67 -0.39 4.18 8.42
N ARG A 68 -1.69 4.45 8.53
CA ARG A 68 -2.24 5.81 8.73
C ARG A 68 -1.76 6.48 10.01
N ALA A 69 -1.46 5.72 11.07
CA ALA A 69 -0.87 6.25 12.29
C ALA A 69 0.62 6.63 12.12
N LEU A 70 1.31 6.06 11.13
CA LEU A 70 2.74 6.28 10.85
C LEU A 70 3.01 7.30 9.73
N THR A 71 2.01 7.60 8.89
CA THR A 71 2.16 8.57 7.80
C THR A 71 0.85 9.29 7.46
N ASP A 72 0.97 10.58 7.13
CA ASP A 72 -0.08 11.39 6.52
C ASP A 72 -0.01 11.38 4.97
N LYS A 73 0.96 10.69 4.38
CA LYS A 73 1.21 10.64 2.93
C LYS A 73 0.44 9.52 2.24
N PRO A 74 0.17 9.63 0.93
CA PRO A 74 -0.49 8.57 0.17
C PRO A 74 0.27 7.24 0.27
N PHE A 75 -0.48 6.15 0.42
CA PHE A 75 0.01 4.77 0.30
C PHE A 75 -1.04 3.93 -0.42
N ALA A 76 -0.64 2.75 -0.87
CA ALA A 76 -1.51 1.80 -1.56
C ALA A 76 -1.64 0.47 -0.81
N VAL A 77 -2.61 -0.34 -1.25
CA VAL A 77 -2.69 -1.76 -0.89
C VAL A 77 -2.48 -2.59 -2.17
N ASN A 78 -1.63 -3.61 -2.08
CA ASN A 78 -1.32 -4.52 -3.16
C ASN A 78 -2.00 -5.88 -2.99
N PHE A 79 -2.65 -6.33 -4.05
CA PHE A 79 -3.29 -7.64 -4.15
C PHE A 79 -2.65 -8.45 -5.29
N PRO A 80 -1.90 -9.52 -4.99
CA PRO A 80 -1.45 -10.46 -6.00
C PRO A 80 -2.62 -11.31 -6.50
N ILE A 81 -2.92 -11.23 -7.79
CA ILE A 81 -3.97 -12.02 -8.45
C ILE A 81 -3.45 -13.44 -8.73
N GLY A 82 -4.36 -14.41 -8.70
CA GLY A 82 -4.09 -15.78 -9.16
C GLY A 82 -3.57 -16.73 -8.09
N ARG A 83 -3.45 -16.30 -6.83
CA ARG A 83 -3.08 -17.17 -5.70
C ARG A 83 -4.17 -17.36 -4.65
N GLN A 84 -5.07 -16.39 -4.49
CA GLN A 84 -6.14 -16.40 -3.48
C GLN A 84 -7.29 -15.49 -3.91
N ASP A 85 -8.46 -15.67 -3.29
CA ASP A 85 -9.56 -14.73 -3.43
C ASP A 85 -9.19 -13.38 -2.80
N ILE A 86 -9.27 -12.31 -3.57
CA ILE A 86 -8.90 -10.97 -3.15
C ILE A 86 -10.11 -10.14 -2.69
N TRP A 87 -11.34 -10.58 -3.00
CA TRP A 87 -12.55 -9.76 -2.81
C TRP A 87 -12.75 -9.31 -1.36
N PRO A 88 -12.65 -10.19 -0.34
CA PRO A 88 -12.87 -9.76 1.05
C PRO A 88 -11.85 -8.70 1.51
N GLY A 89 -10.59 -8.84 1.08
CA GLY A 89 -9.55 -7.86 1.39
C GLY A 89 -9.72 -6.56 0.60
N LEU A 90 -10.14 -6.65 -0.65
CA LEU A 90 -10.40 -5.48 -1.50
C LEU A 90 -11.55 -4.64 -0.91
N GLU A 91 -12.65 -5.27 -0.52
CA GLU A 91 -13.77 -4.60 0.16
C GLU A 91 -13.31 -3.89 1.44
N ALA A 92 -12.54 -4.56 2.29
CA ALA A 92 -11.98 -3.94 3.49
C ALA A 92 -11.07 -2.74 3.19
N ALA A 93 -10.22 -2.83 2.16
CA ALA A 93 -9.38 -1.71 1.75
C ALA A 93 -10.21 -0.51 1.25
N LEU A 94 -11.29 -0.78 0.50
CA LEU A 94 -12.21 0.25 0.00
C LEU A 94 -12.96 0.92 1.15
N GLU A 95 -13.47 0.15 2.11
CA GLU A 95 -14.17 0.67 3.29
C GLU A 95 -13.26 1.50 4.21
N GLU A 96 -11.98 1.14 4.35
CA GLU A 96 -10.97 1.96 5.06
C GLU A 96 -10.52 3.19 4.24
N GLY A 97 -11.11 3.42 3.07
CA GLY A 97 -10.87 4.59 2.23
C GLY A 97 -9.49 4.62 1.59
N VAL A 98 -8.88 3.46 1.32
CA VAL A 98 -7.63 3.37 0.55
C VAL A 98 -7.89 3.88 -0.87
N ARG A 99 -7.08 4.84 -1.31
CA ARG A 99 -7.30 5.55 -2.59
C ARG A 99 -6.57 4.92 -3.77
N VAL A 100 -5.56 4.10 -3.51
CA VAL A 100 -4.72 3.47 -4.53
C VAL A 100 -4.67 1.98 -4.27
N ILE A 101 -5.14 1.20 -5.25
CA ILE A 101 -5.10 -0.26 -5.23
C ILE A 101 -4.18 -0.72 -6.35
N ALA A 102 -3.23 -1.60 -6.03
CA ALA A 102 -2.35 -2.21 -7.01
C ALA A 102 -2.67 -3.69 -7.17
N LEU A 103 -3.03 -4.07 -8.38
CA LEU A 103 -3.27 -5.45 -8.77
C LEU A 103 -2.05 -5.96 -9.53
N THR A 104 -1.47 -7.07 -9.08
CA THR A 104 -0.23 -7.65 -9.63
C THR A 104 -0.36 -9.12 -9.94
#